data_AF-Q9H0I3-F1
#
_entry.id   AF-Q9H0I3-F1
#
_cell.length_a   1.000
_cell.length_b   1.000
_cell.length_c   1.000
_cell.angle_alpha   90.00
_cell.angle_beta   90.00
_cell.angle_gamma   90.00
#
_symmetry.space_group_name_H-M   'P 1'
#
loop_
_entity.id
_entity.type
_entity.pdbx_description
1 polymer ?
#
loop_
_entity_poly.entity_id
_entity_poly.type
_entity_poly.pdbx_seq_one_letter_code
_entity_poly.pdbx_strand_id
1 'polypeptide(L)'
;MTDDESESVLSDSHEGSELELPVIQLCGLVEELSYVNSALKTETEMFEKYYAKLEPRDQRPPRLSEIKISAADYAQFRGRRRSKSRTGMDRGVGLTADQKLELVQKEVADMKDDLRHTRANAERDLQHHEAIIEEAEIRWSEVSREVHEFEKDILKAISKKKGSILATQKVMKYIEDMNRRRDNMKEKLRLKNVSLKVQRKKMLLQLRQKEEVSEALHDVDFQQLKIENAQFLETIEARNQELTQLKLSSGNTLQVLNAYKSKLHKAMEIYLNLDKEILLRKELLEKIEKETLQVEEDRAKAEAVNKRLRKQLAEFRAPQVMTYVREKILNADLEKSIRMWERKVEIAEMSLKGHRKAWNRMKITNEQLQADYLAGK
;
A
#
# COMPACT_ATOMS: atom_id res chain seq x y z
N MET A 1 -79.03 -62.35 -85.25
CA MET A 1 -77.90 -62.53 -84.33
C MET A 1 -78.52 -62.52 -82.95
N THR A 2 -78.47 -63.65 -82.26
CA THR A 2 -79.01 -63.86 -80.92
C THR A 2 -78.11 -63.18 -79.90
N ASP A 3 -78.66 -62.23 -79.16
CA ASP A 3 -78.04 -61.68 -77.94
C ASP A 3 -78.58 -62.49 -76.75
N ASP A 4 -77.66 -63.10 -76.00
CA ASP A 4 -77.93 -63.95 -74.84
C ASP A 4 -77.39 -63.26 -73.57
N GLU A 5 -78.16 -63.39 -72.50
CA GLU A 5 -78.05 -62.71 -71.21
C GLU A 5 -76.90 -63.28 -70.33
N SER A 6 -76.39 -62.47 -69.40
CA SER A 6 -75.57 -62.94 -68.27
C SER A 6 -75.72 -61.99 -67.07
N GLU A 7 -76.76 -62.21 -66.27
CA GLU A 7 -76.95 -61.56 -64.96
C GLU A 7 -76.11 -62.25 -63.87
N SER A 8 -75.32 -61.46 -63.14
CA SER A 8 -74.43 -61.91 -62.07
C SER A 8 -75.15 -62.03 -60.72
N VAL A 9 -75.13 -63.23 -60.14
CA VAL A 9 -75.74 -63.57 -58.84
C VAL A 9 -74.84 -63.12 -57.68
N LEU A 10 -75.39 -62.30 -56.79
CA LEU A 10 -74.86 -61.96 -55.46
C LEU A 10 -75.13 -63.13 -54.49
N SER A 11 -74.08 -63.64 -53.85
CA SER A 11 -74.17 -64.62 -52.76
C SER A 11 -73.70 -63.97 -51.46
N ASP A 12 -74.64 -63.78 -50.54
CA ASP A 12 -74.46 -63.26 -49.18
C ASP A 12 -74.77 -64.42 -48.23
N SER A 13 -73.76 -64.92 -47.50
CA SER A 13 -73.91 -66.03 -46.56
C SER A 13 -73.06 -65.82 -45.30
N HIS A 14 -73.77 -65.38 -44.25
CA HIS A 14 -73.79 -65.89 -42.87
C HIS A 14 -72.49 -66.12 -42.03
N GLU A 15 -72.45 -65.38 -40.92
CA GLU A 15 -72.34 -65.82 -39.52
C GLU A 15 -71.06 -66.51 -38.97
N GLY A 16 -70.36 -65.76 -38.10
CA GLY A 16 -70.19 -66.13 -36.69
C GLY A 16 -69.20 -67.24 -36.35
N SER A 17 -67.92 -66.91 -36.21
CA SER A 17 -66.95 -67.71 -35.44
C SER A 17 -66.10 -66.78 -34.58
N GLU A 18 -66.39 -66.75 -33.28
CA GLU A 18 -65.56 -66.14 -32.24
C GLU A 18 -64.26 -66.95 -32.12
N LEU A 19 -63.32 -66.74 -33.03
CA LEU A 19 -61.97 -67.29 -32.95
C LEU A 19 -61.20 -66.51 -31.88
N GLU A 20 -61.09 -67.08 -30.68
CA GLU A 20 -60.16 -66.64 -29.65
C GLU A 20 -58.75 -66.51 -30.27
N LEU A 21 -58.27 -65.28 -30.49
CA LEU A 21 -56.94 -65.08 -31.09
C LEU A 21 -55.88 -65.73 -30.19
N PRO A 22 -54.95 -66.53 -30.74
CA PRO A 22 -53.83 -67.09 -30.01
C PRO A 22 -53.07 -66.03 -29.20
N VAL A 23 -52.61 -66.38 -27.99
CA VAL A 23 -51.91 -65.47 -27.06
C VAL A 23 -50.76 -64.69 -27.72
N ILE A 24 -50.04 -65.30 -28.66
CA ILE A 24 -48.96 -64.64 -29.42
C ILE A 24 -49.50 -63.51 -30.29
N GLN A 25 -50.65 -63.69 -30.94
CA GLN A 25 -51.30 -62.64 -31.73
C GLN A 25 -51.83 -61.51 -30.81
N LEU A 26 -52.34 -61.85 -29.63
CA LEU A 26 -52.74 -60.86 -28.62
C LEU A 26 -51.53 -60.04 -28.13
N CYS A 27 -50.37 -60.66 -27.88
CA CYS A 27 -49.15 -59.93 -27.52
C CYS A 27 -48.70 -58.99 -28.65
N GLY A 28 -48.68 -59.46 -29.90
CA GLY A 28 -48.33 -58.63 -31.05
C GLY A 28 -49.27 -57.43 -31.21
N LEU A 29 -50.59 -57.64 -31.03
CA LEU A 29 -51.58 -56.57 -31.07
C LEU A 29 -51.38 -55.55 -29.93
N VAL A 30 -51.00 -56.00 -28.73
CA VAL A 30 -50.70 -55.11 -27.60
C VAL A 30 -49.45 -54.27 -27.87
N GLU A 31 -48.41 -54.85 -28.46
CA GLU A 31 -47.20 -54.12 -28.86
C GLU A 31 -47.50 -53.08 -29.95
N GLU A 32 -48.26 -53.44 -30.98
CA GLU A 32 -48.71 -52.51 -32.02
C GLU A 32 -49.57 -51.38 -31.44
N LEU A 33 -50.56 -51.71 -30.60
CA LEU A 33 -51.39 -50.72 -29.92
C LEU A 33 -50.56 -49.82 -29.00
N SER A 34 -49.55 -50.36 -28.31
CA SER A 34 -48.62 -49.58 -27.49
C SER A 34 -47.82 -48.58 -28.33
N TYR A 35 -47.32 -49.00 -29.49
CA TYR A 35 -46.62 -48.14 -30.43
C TYR A 35 -47.53 -47.05 -31.00
N VAL A 36 -48.73 -47.42 -31.47
CA VAL A 36 -49.73 -46.48 -32.01
C VAL A 36 -50.19 -45.50 -30.94
N ASN A 37 -50.45 -45.95 -29.72
CA ASN A 37 -50.79 -45.07 -28.59
C ASN A 37 -49.64 -44.13 -28.24
N SER A 38 -48.39 -44.58 -28.34
CA SER A 38 -47.21 -43.72 -28.13
C SER A 38 -47.11 -42.64 -29.20
N ALA A 39 -47.37 -42.98 -30.48
CA ALA A 39 -47.39 -42.02 -31.58
C ALA A 39 -48.57 -41.03 -31.49
N LEU A 40 -49.76 -41.49 -31.10
CA LEU A 40 -50.92 -40.64 -30.83
C LEU A 40 -50.65 -39.70 -29.65
N LYS A 41 -49.97 -40.19 -28.61
CA LYS A 41 -49.60 -39.36 -27.46
C LYS A 41 -48.64 -38.24 -27.87
N THR A 42 -47.62 -38.53 -28.67
CA THR A 42 -46.71 -37.48 -29.17
C THR A 42 -47.44 -36.49 -30.08
N GLU A 43 -48.32 -36.94 -30.98
CA GLU A 43 -49.16 -36.07 -31.79
C GLU A 43 -50.06 -35.17 -30.92
N THR A 44 -50.68 -35.72 -29.88
CA THR A 44 -51.55 -34.98 -28.96
C THR A 44 -50.75 -33.94 -28.17
N GLU A 45 -49.57 -34.29 -27.65
CA GLU A 45 -48.67 -33.36 -26.95
C GLU A 45 -48.22 -32.20 -27.87
N MET A 46 -47.99 -32.46 -29.15
CA MET A 46 -47.64 -31.44 -30.14
C MET A 46 -48.80 -30.47 -30.38
N PHE A 47 -50.03 -30.98 -30.53
CA PHE A 47 -51.21 -30.14 -30.65
C PHE A 47 -51.50 -29.34 -29.38
N GLU A 48 -51.32 -29.93 -28.21
CA GLU A 48 -51.46 -29.23 -26.92
C GLU A 48 -50.46 -28.07 -26.78
N LYS A 49 -49.18 -28.27 -27.17
CA LYS A 49 -48.17 -27.20 -27.19
C LYS A 49 -48.55 -26.07 -28.13
N TYR A 50 -48.98 -26.42 -29.35
CA TYR A 50 -49.43 -25.44 -30.33
C TYR A 50 -50.66 -24.67 -29.83
N TYR A 51 -51.63 -25.37 -29.25
CA TYR A 51 -52.82 -24.77 -28.66
C TYR A 51 -52.47 -23.84 -27.49
N ALA A 52 -51.56 -24.24 -26.60
CA ALA A 52 -51.08 -23.41 -25.50
C ALA A 52 -50.34 -22.14 -25.94
N LYS A 53 -49.68 -22.17 -27.11
CA LYS A 53 -49.07 -20.97 -27.75
C LYS A 53 -50.12 -20.03 -28.35
N LEU A 54 -51.28 -20.55 -28.75
CA LEU A 54 -52.39 -19.77 -29.33
C LEU A 54 -53.29 -19.12 -28.26
N GLU A 55 -53.45 -19.75 -27.10
CA GLU A 55 -54.30 -19.24 -26.02
C GLU A 55 -53.80 -17.87 -25.49
N PRO A 56 -54.63 -16.82 -25.60
CA PRO A 56 -54.38 -15.56 -24.93
C PRO A 56 -54.38 -15.80 -23.41
N ARG A 57 -53.33 -15.36 -22.72
CA ARG A 57 -53.09 -15.58 -21.27
C ARG A 57 -54.27 -15.22 -20.34
N ASP A 58 -55.30 -14.53 -20.83
CA ASP A 58 -56.45 -14.06 -20.06
C ASP A 58 -57.70 -14.97 -20.11
N GLN A 59 -57.69 -16.07 -20.88
CA GLN A 59 -58.82 -17.01 -20.93
C GLN A 59 -58.40 -18.37 -20.36
N ARG A 60 -58.48 -18.53 -19.02
CA ARG A 60 -58.54 -19.86 -18.40
C ARG A 60 -60.01 -20.20 -18.12
N PRO A 61 -60.67 -21.06 -18.91
CA PRO A 61 -61.95 -21.64 -18.55
C PRO A 61 -61.80 -22.54 -17.30
N PRO A 62 -62.76 -22.51 -16.36
CA PRO A 62 -62.73 -23.38 -15.19
C PRO A 62 -62.85 -24.86 -15.58
N ARG A 63 -62.09 -25.70 -14.88
CA ARG A 63 -61.95 -27.15 -15.13
C ARG A 63 -63.32 -27.82 -15.25
N LEU A 64 -63.51 -28.58 -16.33
CA LEU A 64 -64.71 -29.36 -16.68
C LEU A 64 -65.09 -30.46 -15.66
N SER A 65 -64.40 -30.56 -14.52
CA SER A 65 -64.70 -31.53 -13.46
C SER A 65 -65.96 -31.22 -12.64
N GLU A 66 -66.70 -30.14 -12.93
CA GLU A 66 -67.88 -29.74 -12.13
C GLU A 66 -69.26 -29.99 -12.78
N ILE A 67 -69.35 -30.46 -14.02
CA ILE A 67 -70.66 -30.77 -14.60
C ILE A 67 -71.02 -32.24 -14.29
N LYS A 68 -71.57 -32.45 -13.10
CA LYS A 68 -72.24 -33.68 -12.65
C LYS A 68 -73.52 -33.90 -13.45
N ILE A 69 -73.47 -34.66 -14.55
CA ILE A 69 -74.68 -35.12 -15.26
C ILE A 69 -75.09 -36.47 -14.67
N SER A 70 -76.32 -36.52 -14.16
CA SER A 70 -76.92 -37.64 -13.44
C SER A 70 -77.07 -38.89 -14.33
N ALA A 71 -76.84 -40.07 -13.76
CA ALA A 71 -76.93 -41.37 -14.44
C ALA A 71 -78.30 -41.65 -15.10
N ALA A 72 -79.35 -40.92 -14.73
CA ALA A 72 -80.66 -41.02 -15.37
C ALA A 72 -80.63 -40.67 -16.86
N ASP A 73 -79.71 -39.82 -17.30
CA ASP A 73 -79.63 -39.36 -18.68
C ASP A 73 -78.92 -40.38 -19.61
N TYR A 74 -78.16 -41.33 -19.03
CA TYR A 74 -77.44 -42.35 -19.81
C TYR A 74 -78.36 -43.46 -20.36
N ALA A 75 -79.47 -43.77 -19.68
CA ALA A 75 -80.35 -44.87 -20.05
C ALA A 75 -81.30 -44.55 -21.22
N GLN A 76 -81.57 -43.27 -21.51
CA GLN A 76 -82.50 -42.86 -22.56
C GLN A 76 -81.92 -42.93 -23.98
N PHE A 77 -80.61 -43.14 -24.14
CA PHE A 77 -79.95 -43.06 -25.46
C PHE A 77 -80.06 -44.31 -26.35
N ARG A 78 -80.51 -45.47 -25.85
CA ARG A 78 -80.59 -46.70 -26.68
C ARG A 78 -81.95 -46.97 -27.35
N GLY A 79 -82.93 -46.09 -27.17
CA GLY A 79 -84.29 -46.29 -27.70
C GLY A 79 -84.63 -45.45 -28.94
N ARG A 80 -84.50 -46.05 -30.13
CA ARG A 80 -85.48 -45.90 -31.22
C ARG A 80 -85.84 -44.47 -31.68
N ARG A 81 -85.13 -43.91 -32.68
CA ARG A 81 -85.69 -43.07 -33.78
C ARG A 81 -84.57 -42.56 -34.70
N ARG A 82 -84.47 -43.11 -35.92
CA ARG A 82 -84.82 -42.40 -37.17
C ARG A 82 -84.27 -40.97 -37.24
N SER A 83 -83.09 -40.88 -37.84
CA SER A 83 -82.64 -39.87 -38.83
C SER A 83 -83.46 -38.58 -38.87
N LYS A 84 -83.30 -37.74 -37.84
CA LYS A 84 -83.49 -36.30 -37.97
C LYS A 84 -82.11 -35.67 -37.86
N SER A 85 -81.64 -35.24 -39.01
CA SER A 85 -80.51 -34.34 -39.23
C SER A 85 -80.50 -33.21 -38.20
N ARG A 86 -79.84 -33.44 -37.06
CA ARG A 86 -79.16 -32.36 -36.35
C ARG A 86 -77.85 -32.17 -37.11
N THR A 87 -77.73 -31.18 -38.00
CA THR A 87 -77.26 -29.83 -37.63
C THR A 87 -76.22 -29.98 -36.52
N GLY A 88 -74.95 -30.15 -36.85
CA GLY A 88 -74.16 -29.14 -37.55
C GLY A 88 -73.27 -28.50 -36.49
N MET A 89 -71.97 -28.52 -36.71
CA MET A 89 -70.93 -27.99 -35.81
C MET A 89 -70.79 -28.69 -34.46
N ASP A 90 -70.33 -29.94 -34.47
CA ASP A 90 -69.15 -30.29 -33.65
C ASP A 90 -68.58 -31.69 -33.96
N ARG A 91 -68.73 -32.16 -35.21
CA ARG A 91 -67.79 -33.16 -35.70
C ARG A 91 -66.49 -32.39 -35.85
N GLY A 92 -65.69 -32.39 -34.78
CA GLY A 92 -64.40 -31.72 -34.72
C GLY A 92 -63.74 -31.89 -36.07
N VAL A 93 -63.59 -30.79 -36.79
CA VAL A 93 -63.00 -30.80 -38.13
C VAL A 93 -61.58 -31.29 -37.90
N GLY A 94 -61.36 -32.56 -38.17
CA GLY A 94 -60.04 -33.15 -38.08
C GLY A 94 -59.13 -32.36 -38.99
N LEU A 95 -57.96 -31.99 -38.49
CA LEU A 95 -56.94 -31.33 -39.29
C LEU A 95 -56.62 -32.21 -40.50
N THR A 96 -56.55 -31.58 -41.68
CA THR A 96 -56.14 -32.27 -42.92
C THR A 96 -54.69 -32.74 -42.78
N ALA A 97 -54.29 -33.82 -43.46
CA ALA A 97 -52.92 -34.33 -43.42
C ALA A 97 -51.87 -33.24 -43.70
N ASP A 98 -52.13 -32.34 -44.65
CA ASP A 98 -51.26 -31.22 -44.97
C ASP A 98 -51.16 -30.19 -43.83
N GLN A 99 -52.29 -29.86 -43.18
CA GLN A 99 -52.31 -28.96 -42.02
C GLN A 99 -51.53 -29.57 -40.85
N LYS A 100 -51.68 -30.88 -40.62
CA LYS A 100 -50.89 -31.61 -39.62
C LYS A 100 -49.40 -31.57 -39.94
N LEU A 101 -49.02 -31.77 -41.20
CA LEU A 101 -47.62 -31.70 -41.64
C LEU A 101 -47.04 -30.30 -41.44
N GLU A 102 -47.78 -29.24 -41.78
CA GLU A 102 -47.35 -27.86 -41.56
C GLU A 102 -47.13 -27.56 -40.07
N LEU A 103 -48.07 -27.99 -39.21
CA LEU A 103 -47.93 -27.87 -37.76
C LEU A 103 -46.69 -28.62 -37.23
N VAL A 104 -46.45 -29.83 -37.72
CA VAL A 104 -45.25 -30.62 -37.37
C VAL A 104 -43.98 -29.91 -37.82
N GLN A 105 -43.94 -29.37 -39.05
CA GLN A 105 -42.77 -28.64 -39.56
C GLN A 105 -42.49 -27.38 -38.74
N LYS A 106 -43.54 -26.62 -38.40
CA LYS A 106 -43.42 -25.43 -37.56
C LYS A 106 -42.91 -25.77 -36.16
N GLU A 107 -43.48 -26.78 -35.52
CA GLU A 107 -43.04 -27.18 -34.18
C GLU A 107 -41.62 -27.77 -34.19
N VAL A 108 -41.20 -28.43 -35.27
CA VAL A 108 -39.78 -28.83 -35.46
C VAL A 108 -38.87 -27.61 -35.61
N ALA A 109 -39.29 -26.57 -36.33
CA ALA A 109 -38.53 -25.33 -36.47
C ALA A 109 -38.43 -24.60 -35.12
N ASP A 110 -39.55 -24.41 -34.41
CA ASP A 110 -39.62 -23.82 -33.08
C ASP A 110 -38.72 -24.59 -32.11
N MET A 111 -38.82 -25.93 -32.07
CA MET A 111 -37.98 -26.78 -31.22
C MET A 111 -36.48 -26.64 -31.55
N LYS A 112 -36.11 -26.48 -32.82
CA LYS A 112 -34.71 -26.26 -33.21
C LYS A 112 -34.20 -24.92 -32.73
N ASP A 113 -35.01 -23.87 -32.84
CA ASP A 113 -34.63 -22.55 -32.33
C ASP A 113 -34.59 -22.55 -30.80
N ASP A 114 -35.54 -23.18 -30.11
CA ASP A 114 -35.52 -23.40 -28.66
C ASP A 114 -34.26 -24.16 -28.22
N LEU A 115 -33.87 -25.21 -28.96
CA LEU A 115 -32.63 -25.95 -28.73
C LEU A 115 -31.38 -25.06 -28.92
N ARG A 116 -31.38 -24.16 -29.91
CA ARG A 116 -30.27 -23.21 -30.10
C ARG A 116 -30.17 -22.21 -28.94
N HIS A 117 -31.29 -21.66 -28.50
CA HIS A 117 -31.33 -20.71 -27.38
C HIS A 117 -30.93 -21.38 -26.07
N THR A 118 -31.47 -22.55 -25.76
CA THR A 118 -31.11 -23.33 -24.57
C THR A 118 -29.63 -23.71 -24.57
N ARG A 119 -29.09 -24.15 -25.71
CA ARG A 119 -27.65 -24.43 -25.85
C ARG A 119 -26.80 -23.19 -25.64
N ALA A 120 -27.16 -22.06 -26.24
CA ALA A 120 -26.43 -20.80 -26.06
C ALA A 120 -26.48 -20.31 -24.61
N ASN A 121 -27.60 -20.50 -23.91
CA ASN A 121 -27.72 -20.17 -22.49
C ASN A 121 -26.87 -21.10 -21.62
N ALA A 122 -26.97 -22.41 -21.84
CA ALA A 122 -26.16 -23.41 -21.13
C ALA A 122 -24.66 -23.16 -21.31
N GLU A 123 -24.21 -22.76 -22.51
CA GLU A 123 -22.82 -22.39 -22.77
C GLU A 123 -22.38 -21.16 -21.97
N ARG A 124 -23.22 -20.13 -21.89
CA ARG A 124 -22.92 -18.93 -21.08
C ARG A 124 -22.85 -19.26 -19.59
N ASP A 125 -23.75 -20.10 -19.10
CA ASP A 125 -23.78 -20.53 -17.70
C ASP A 125 -22.55 -21.38 -17.37
N LEU A 126 -22.15 -22.28 -18.28
CA LEU A 126 -20.94 -23.08 -18.15
C LEU A 126 -19.69 -22.20 -18.10
N GLN A 127 -19.53 -21.25 -19.02
CA GLN A 127 -18.41 -20.28 -19.00
C GLN A 127 -18.39 -19.44 -17.72
N HIS A 128 -19.57 -19.09 -17.18
CA HIS A 128 -19.66 -18.36 -15.91
C HIS A 128 -19.18 -19.21 -14.73
N HIS A 129 -19.61 -20.48 -14.65
CA HIS A 129 -19.19 -21.39 -13.60
C HIS A 129 -17.70 -21.74 -13.70
N GLU A 130 -17.17 -21.93 -14.91
CA GLU A 130 -15.74 -22.09 -15.15
C GLU A 130 -14.94 -20.89 -14.62
N ALA A 131 -15.38 -19.66 -14.92
CA ALA A 131 -14.72 -18.46 -14.41
C ALA A 131 -14.73 -18.36 -12.87
N ILE A 132 -15.82 -18.80 -12.21
CA ILE A 132 -15.89 -18.86 -10.74
C ILE A 132 -14.90 -19.88 -10.17
N ILE A 133 -14.80 -21.05 -10.81
CA ILE A 133 -13.87 -22.10 -10.38
C ILE A 133 -12.43 -21.61 -10.51
N GLU A 134 -12.07 -21.00 -11.65
CA GLU A 134 -10.74 -20.41 -11.85
C GLU A 134 -10.43 -19.32 -10.81
N GLU A 135 -11.37 -18.43 -10.49
CA GLU A 135 -11.20 -17.44 -9.43
C GLU A 135 -10.96 -18.10 -8.07
N ALA A 136 -11.72 -19.13 -7.74
CA ALA A 136 -11.59 -19.85 -6.47
C ALA A 136 -10.23 -20.56 -6.35
N GLU A 137 -9.73 -21.17 -7.42
CA GLU A 137 -8.42 -21.81 -7.47
C GLU A 137 -7.27 -20.81 -7.30
N ILE A 138 -7.34 -19.66 -7.98
CA ILE A 138 -6.38 -18.56 -7.82
C ILE A 138 -6.40 -18.07 -6.38
N ARG A 139 -7.59 -17.80 -5.83
CA ARG A 139 -7.76 -17.31 -4.46
C ARG A 139 -7.25 -18.31 -3.43
N TRP A 140 -7.51 -19.60 -3.62
CA TRP A 140 -7.02 -20.65 -2.73
C TRP A 140 -5.49 -20.71 -2.73
N SER A 141 -4.88 -20.64 -3.92
CA SER A 141 -3.42 -20.60 -4.08
C SER A 141 -2.80 -19.37 -3.42
N GLU A 142 -3.44 -18.20 -3.58
CA GLU A 142 -3.02 -16.97 -2.92
C GLU A 142 -3.11 -17.08 -1.39
N VAL A 143 -4.26 -17.50 -0.85
CA VAL A 143 -4.46 -17.64 0.60
C VAL A 143 -3.48 -18.65 1.20
N SER A 144 -3.27 -19.80 0.54
CA SER A 144 -2.31 -20.81 0.98
C SER A 144 -0.88 -20.24 1.07
N ARG A 145 -0.45 -19.51 0.04
CA ARG A 145 0.84 -18.82 0.03
C ARG A 145 0.93 -17.76 1.14
N GLU A 146 -0.11 -16.94 1.32
CA GLU A 146 -0.14 -15.89 2.34
C GLU A 146 -0.06 -16.47 3.76
N VAL A 147 -0.76 -17.58 4.02
CA VAL A 147 -0.66 -18.32 5.28
C VAL A 147 0.78 -18.81 5.49
N HIS A 148 1.38 -19.46 4.49
CA HIS A 148 2.76 -19.95 4.60
C HIS A 148 3.79 -18.82 4.81
N GLU A 149 3.64 -17.70 4.10
CA GLU A 149 4.49 -16.51 4.28
C GLU A 149 4.33 -15.93 5.68
N PHE A 150 3.10 -15.83 6.20
CA PHE A 150 2.84 -15.35 7.55
C PHE A 150 3.46 -16.27 8.61
N GLU A 151 3.31 -17.59 8.48
CA GLU A 151 3.94 -18.55 9.39
C GLU A 151 5.47 -18.41 9.40
N LYS A 152 6.06 -18.26 8.22
CA LYS A 152 7.51 -18.13 8.05
C LYS A 152 8.05 -16.80 8.58
N ASP A 153 7.45 -15.69 8.18
CA ASP A 153 8.00 -14.35 8.41
C ASP A 153 7.62 -13.81 9.79
N ILE A 154 6.43 -14.18 10.28
CA ILE A 154 5.91 -13.77 11.60
C ILE A 154 6.12 -14.89 12.61
N LEU A 155 5.37 -16.01 12.52
CA LEU A 155 5.29 -16.98 13.63
C LEU A 155 6.66 -17.57 13.99
N LYS A 156 7.43 -18.06 13.00
CA LYS A 156 8.77 -18.62 13.25
C LYS A 156 9.74 -17.57 13.77
N ALA A 157 9.65 -16.34 13.27
CA ALA A 157 10.62 -15.31 13.61
C ALA A 157 10.38 -14.63 14.96
N ILE A 158 9.12 -14.55 15.42
CA ILE A 158 8.77 -13.97 16.74
C ILE A 158 8.53 -15.02 17.82
N SER A 159 8.63 -16.31 17.52
CA SER A 159 8.26 -17.42 18.42
C SER A 159 8.80 -17.27 19.85
N LYS A 160 10.08 -16.89 20.01
CA LYS A 160 10.73 -16.70 21.32
C LYS A 160 10.57 -15.29 21.93
N LYS A 161 9.94 -14.36 21.21
CA LYS A 161 9.81 -12.94 21.59
C LYS A 161 8.35 -12.48 21.61
N LYS A 162 7.38 -13.41 21.70
CA LYS A 162 5.95 -13.10 21.75
C LYS A 162 5.67 -12.12 22.90
N GLY A 163 4.89 -11.08 22.62
CA GLY A 163 4.57 -10.00 23.57
C GLY A 163 5.63 -8.90 23.70
N SER A 164 6.81 -9.04 23.10
CA SER A 164 7.82 -7.97 23.10
C SER A 164 7.46 -6.85 22.12
N ILE A 165 7.91 -5.62 22.42
CA ILE A 165 7.77 -4.46 21.52
C ILE A 165 8.36 -4.78 20.12
N LEU A 166 9.48 -5.51 20.07
CA LEU A 166 10.11 -5.91 18.82
C LEU A 166 9.22 -6.85 17.99
N ALA A 167 8.47 -7.75 18.63
CA ALA A 167 7.52 -8.61 17.94
C ALA A 167 6.36 -7.79 17.36
N THR A 168 5.82 -6.83 18.13
CA THR A 168 4.78 -5.91 17.65
C THR A 168 5.25 -5.08 16.45
N GLN A 169 6.45 -4.50 16.53
CA GLN A 169 7.05 -3.74 15.43
C GLN A 169 7.21 -4.59 14.15
N LYS A 170 7.56 -5.87 14.31
CA LYS A 170 7.70 -6.78 13.18
C LYS A 170 6.37 -7.12 12.51
N VAL A 171 5.31 -7.34 13.30
CA VAL A 171 3.95 -7.55 12.77
C VAL A 171 3.46 -6.30 12.04
N MET A 172 3.67 -5.10 12.61
CA MET A 172 3.32 -3.83 11.96
C MET A 172 4.02 -3.66 10.62
N LYS A 173 5.34 -3.90 10.58
CA LYS A 173 6.12 -3.85 9.34
C LYS A 173 5.61 -4.83 8.29
N TYR A 174 5.30 -6.06 8.69
CA TYR A 174 4.73 -7.04 7.75
C TYR A 174 3.39 -6.56 7.18
N ILE A 175 2.49 -6.00 8.00
CA ILE A 175 1.21 -5.46 7.52
C ILE A 175 1.44 -4.31 6.53
N GLU A 176 2.36 -3.39 6.83
CA GLU A 176 2.72 -2.28 5.93
C GLU A 176 3.26 -2.79 4.59
N ASP A 177 4.19 -3.75 4.62
CA ASP A 177 4.77 -4.35 3.42
C ASP A 177 3.71 -5.09 2.61
N MET A 178 2.77 -5.80 3.25
CA MET A 178 1.65 -6.47 2.60
C MET A 178 0.67 -5.49 1.95
N ASN A 179 0.37 -4.37 2.62
CA ASN A 179 -0.47 -3.32 2.04
C ASN A 179 0.19 -2.71 0.79
N ARG A 180 1.50 -2.42 0.85
CA ARG A 180 2.26 -1.95 -0.32
C ARG A 180 2.23 -2.95 -1.48
N ARG A 181 2.37 -4.25 -1.21
CA ARG A 181 2.25 -5.30 -2.23
C ARG A 181 0.86 -5.31 -2.87
N ARG A 182 -0.21 -5.18 -2.07
CA ARG A 182 -1.60 -5.11 -2.56
C ARG A 182 -1.84 -3.87 -3.41
N ASP A 183 -1.33 -2.71 -3.01
CA ASP A 183 -1.42 -1.47 -3.79
C ASP A 183 -0.70 -1.58 -5.13
N ASN A 184 0.52 -2.15 -5.14
CA ASN A 184 1.26 -2.42 -6.38
C ASN A 184 0.49 -3.36 -7.31
N MET A 185 -0.13 -4.42 -6.76
CA MET A 185 -0.95 -5.34 -7.56
C MET A 185 -2.20 -4.66 -8.11
N LYS A 186 -2.88 -3.84 -7.30
CA LYS A 186 -4.04 -3.06 -7.71
C LYS A 186 -3.71 -2.14 -8.89
N GLU A 187 -2.57 -1.45 -8.85
CA GLU A 187 -2.15 -0.60 -9.97
C GLU A 187 -1.83 -1.43 -11.22
N LYS A 188 -1.14 -2.57 -11.06
CA LYS A 188 -0.87 -3.50 -12.17
C LYS A 188 -2.16 -4.00 -12.84
N LEU A 189 -3.16 -4.39 -12.05
CA LEU A 189 -4.47 -4.83 -12.54
C LEU A 189 -5.24 -3.70 -13.21
N ARG A 190 -5.18 -2.48 -12.66
CA ARG A 190 -5.78 -1.28 -13.26
C ARG A 190 -5.20 -1.00 -14.64
N LEU A 191 -3.88 -1.00 -14.79
CA LEU A 191 -3.21 -0.81 -16.08
C LEU A 191 -3.57 -1.90 -17.08
N LYS A 192 -3.61 -3.16 -16.64
CA LYS A 192 -4.04 -4.29 -17.48
C LYS A 192 -5.50 -4.14 -17.94
N ASN A 193 -6.41 -3.70 -17.05
CA ASN A 193 -7.81 -3.44 -17.39
C ASN A 193 -7.95 -2.35 -18.46
N VAL A 194 -7.21 -1.24 -18.32
CA VAL A 194 -7.20 -0.16 -19.33
C VAL A 194 -6.68 -0.68 -20.67
N SER A 195 -5.58 -1.43 -20.67
CA SER A 195 -5.02 -2.05 -21.89
C SER A 195 -6.02 -2.97 -22.59
N LEU A 196 -6.65 -3.89 -21.84
CA LEU A 196 -7.67 -4.80 -22.38
C LEU A 196 -8.90 -4.05 -22.91
N LYS A 197 -9.32 -2.96 -22.27
CA LYS A 197 -10.41 -2.11 -22.77
C LYS A 197 -10.06 -1.46 -24.10
N VAL A 198 -8.83 -0.97 -24.26
CA VAL A 198 -8.34 -0.40 -25.53
C VAL A 198 -8.29 -1.48 -26.61
N GLN A 199 -7.76 -2.67 -26.28
CA GLN A 199 -7.73 -3.80 -27.21
C GLN A 199 -9.14 -4.23 -27.64
N ARG A 200 -10.09 -4.34 -26.70
CA ARG A 200 -11.50 -4.65 -27.01
C ARG A 200 -12.10 -3.63 -27.97
N LYS A 201 -11.89 -2.33 -27.71
CA LYS A 201 -12.36 -1.26 -28.62
C LYS A 201 -11.74 -1.39 -30.01
N LYS A 202 -10.43 -1.67 -30.09
CA LYS A 202 -9.74 -1.89 -31.36
C LYS A 202 -10.33 -3.07 -32.13
N MET A 203 -10.54 -4.22 -31.48
CA MET A 203 -11.11 -5.41 -32.11
C MET A 203 -12.55 -5.16 -32.60
N LEU A 204 -13.37 -4.46 -31.81
CA LEU A 204 -14.73 -4.11 -32.20
C LEU A 204 -14.76 -3.15 -33.40
N LEU A 205 -13.86 -2.16 -33.43
CA LEU A 205 -13.72 -1.27 -34.58
C LEU A 205 -13.28 -2.01 -35.84
N GLN A 206 -12.35 -2.96 -35.71
CA GLN A 206 -11.91 -3.81 -36.82
C GLN A 206 -13.03 -4.71 -37.34
N LEU A 207 -13.87 -5.26 -36.46
CA LEU A 207 -15.03 -6.05 -36.87
C LEU A 207 -16.00 -5.18 -37.69
N ARG A 208 -16.35 -4.00 -37.17
CA ARG A 208 -17.23 -3.05 -37.86
C ARG A 208 -16.67 -2.60 -39.21
N GLN A 209 -15.37 -2.30 -39.28
CA GLN A 209 -14.73 -1.98 -40.56
C GLN A 209 -14.81 -3.14 -41.55
N LYS A 210 -14.64 -4.39 -41.11
CA LYS A 210 -14.78 -5.54 -42.01
C LYS A 210 -16.21 -5.73 -42.50
N GLU A 211 -17.21 -5.44 -41.68
CA GLU A 211 -18.62 -5.45 -42.07
C GLU A 211 -18.92 -4.34 -43.11
N GLU A 212 -18.42 -3.12 -42.90
CA GLU A 212 -18.62 -1.98 -43.82
C GLU A 212 -17.83 -2.11 -45.14
N VAL A 213 -16.56 -2.56 -45.07
CA VAL A 213 -15.67 -2.72 -46.24
C VAL A 213 -16.16 -3.82 -47.20
N SER A 214 -16.94 -4.78 -46.72
CA SER A 214 -17.51 -5.82 -47.58
C SER A 214 -18.44 -5.26 -48.66
N GLU A 215 -18.91 -4.01 -48.55
CA GLU A 215 -19.93 -3.44 -49.44
C GLU A 215 -19.38 -2.38 -50.42
N ALA A 216 -18.22 -1.76 -50.17
CA ALA A 216 -17.79 -0.55 -50.91
C ALA A 216 -16.27 -0.48 -51.17
N LEU A 217 -15.75 -1.26 -52.11
CA LEU A 217 -14.30 -1.41 -52.30
C LEU A 217 -13.87 -1.23 -53.77
N HIS A 218 -13.08 -0.19 -54.07
CA HIS A 218 -12.43 0.00 -55.37
C HIS A 218 -10.90 -0.08 -55.28
N ASP A 219 -10.24 -0.53 -56.36
CA ASP A 219 -8.78 -0.64 -56.44
C ASP A 219 -8.05 0.70 -56.26
N VAL A 220 -8.67 1.80 -56.67
CA VAL A 220 -8.13 3.16 -56.49
C VAL A 220 -8.06 3.54 -55.00
N ASP A 221 -9.10 3.18 -54.22
CA ASP A 221 -9.14 3.44 -52.77
C ASP A 221 -8.00 2.71 -52.05
N PHE A 222 -7.70 1.48 -52.48
CA PHE A 222 -6.58 0.72 -51.95
C PHE A 222 -5.22 1.34 -52.26
N GLN A 223 -5.03 1.87 -53.48
CA GLN A 223 -3.80 2.54 -53.84
C GLN A 223 -3.61 3.83 -53.05
N GLN A 224 -4.68 4.62 -52.89
CA GLN A 224 -4.67 5.82 -52.07
C GLN A 224 -4.32 5.50 -50.61
N LEU A 225 -4.98 4.49 -50.03
CA LEU A 225 -4.70 4.06 -48.65
C LEU A 225 -3.26 3.58 -48.47
N LYS A 226 -2.66 2.92 -49.47
CA LYS A 226 -1.24 2.53 -49.43
C LYS A 226 -0.31 3.75 -49.41
N ILE A 227 -0.59 4.77 -50.22
CA ILE A 227 0.19 6.01 -50.26
C ILE A 227 0.06 6.74 -48.92
N GLU A 228 -1.16 6.91 -48.42
CA GLU A 228 -1.42 7.57 -47.14
C GLU A 228 -0.77 6.82 -45.97
N ASN A 229 -0.87 5.50 -45.93
CA ASN A 229 -0.22 4.69 -44.89
C ASN A 229 1.31 4.83 -44.94
N ALA A 230 1.91 4.83 -46.14
CA ALA A 230 3.34 5.09 -46.30
C ALA A 230 3.74 6.48 -45.77
N GLN A 231 2.96 7.52 -46.09
CA GLN A 231 3.18 8.88 -45.59
C GLN A 231 3.01 8.99 -44.07
N PHE A 232 2.02 8.29 -43.50
CA PHE A 232 1.83 8.25 -42.05
C PHE A 232 2.98 7.53 -41.35
N LEU A 233 3.48 6.42 -41.91
CA LEU A 233 4.65 5.72 -41.36
C LEU A 233 5.90 6.59 -41.39
N GLU A 234 6.15 7.31 -42.49
CA GLU A 234 7.25 8.27 -42.59
C GLU A 234 7.12 9.39 -41.56
N THR A 235 5.92 9.94 -41.40
CA THR A 235 5.63 10.98 -40.40
C THR A 235 5.84 10.47 -38.97
N ILE A 236 5.37 9.26 -38.66
CA ILE A 236 5.55 8.63 -37.35
C ILE A 236 7.05 8.41 -37.09
N GLU A 237 7.80 7.92 -38.07
CA GLU A 237 9.23 7.69 -37.96
C GLU A 237 9.99 9.01 -37.72
N ALA A 238 9.67 10.07 -38.48
CA ALA A 238 10.24 11.40 -38.26
C ALA A 238 9.96 11.93 -36.84
N ARG A 239 8.72 11.80 -36.35
CA ARG A 239 8.36 12.19 -34.97
C ARG A 239 9.05 11.33 -33.91
N ASN A 240 9.24 10.04 -34.16
CA ASN A 240 9.97 9.16 -33.24
C ASN A 240 11.46 9.53 -33.17
N GLN A 241 12.06 9.94 -34.28
CA GLN A 241 13.44 10.43 -34.32
C GLN A 241 13.58 11.74 -33.55
N GLU A 242 12.67 12.70 -33.77
CA GLU A 242 12.59 13.94 -32.99
C GLU A 242 12.45 13.66 -31.48
N LEU A 243 11.53 12.76 -31.10
CA LEU A 243 11.33 12.36 -29.70
C LEU A 243 12.60 11.74 -29.10
N THR A 244 13.30 10.90 -29.87
CA THR A 244 14.55 10.27 -29.43
C THR A 244 15.64 11.31 -29.22
N GLN A 245 15.79 12.26 -30.14
CA GLN A 245 16.73 13.38 -30.00
C GLN A 245 16.39 14.26 -28.78
N LEU A 246 15.10 14.54 -28.55
CA LEU A 246 14.65 15.31 -27.38
C LEU A 246 14.92 14.55 -26.07
N LYS A 247 14.73 13.23 -26.05
CA LYS A 247 15.08 12.39 -24.88
C LYS A 247 16.58 12.41 -24.60
N LEU A 248 17.42 12.30 -25.62
CA LEU A 248 18.88 12.35 -25.45
C LEU A 248 19.33 13.71 -24.93
N SER A 249 18.83 14.81 -25.51
CA SER A 249 19.15 16.17 -25.04
C SER A 249 18.66 16.41 -23.62
N SER A 250 17.42 16.02 -23.28
CA SER A 250 16.90 16.09 -21.91
C SER A 250 17.75 15.27 -20.93
N GLY A 251 18.19 14.07 -21.33
CA GLY A 251 19.09 13.23 -20.54
C GLY A 251 20.44 13.90 -20.28
N ASN A 252 21.04 14.50 -21.32
CA ASN A 252 22.30 15.23 -21.21
C ASN A 252 22.16 16.45 -20.29
N THR A 253 21.08 17.22 -20.42
CA THR A 253 20.80 18.36 -19.53
C THR A 253 20.65 17.91 -18.07
N LEU A 254 19.97 16.80 -17.81
CA LEU A 254 19.86 16.22 -16.46
C LEU A 254 21.21 15.78 -15.91
N GLN A 255 22.08 15.18 -16.73
CA GLN A 255 23.44 14.81 -16.31
C GLN A 255 24.27 16.04 -15.94
N VAL A 256 24.24 17.09 -16.77
CA VAL A 256 24.92 18.36 -16.50
C VAL A 256 24.40 19.00 -15.21
N LEU A 257 23.08 19.04 -15.02
CA LEU A 257 22.45 19.56 -13.80
C LEU A 257 22.93 18.79 -12.55
N ASN A 258 22.95 17.46 -12.61
CA ASN A 258 23.42 16.62 -11.52
C ASN A 258 24.91 16.84 -11.23
N ALA A 259 25.74 17.05 -12.25
CA ALA A 259 27.15 17.40 -12.08
C ALA A 259 27.32 18.75 -11.35
N TYR A 260 26.55 19.78 -11.73
CA TYR A 260 26.55 21.07 -11.02
C TYR A 260 26.02 20.95 -9.59
N LYS A 261 24.97 20.17 -9.36
CA LYS A 261 24.45 19.89 -8.01
C LYS A 261 25.51 19.22 -7.12
N SER A 262 26.25 18.25 -7.66
CA SER A 262 27.36 17.60 -6.96
C SER A 262 28.48 18.59 -6.64
N LYS A 263 28.88 19.43 -7.60
CA LYS A 263 29.88 20.50 -7.37
C LYS A 263 29.43 21.48 -6.30
N LEU A 264 28.16 21.89 -6.32
CA LEU A 264 27.58 22.78 -5.31
C LEU A 264 27.60 22.15 -3.92
N HIS A 265 27.24 20.86 -3.79
CA HIS A 265 27.32 20.17 -2.50
C HIS A 265 28.75 20.10 -1.97
N LYS A 266 29.73 19.79 -2.83
CA LYS A 266 31.16 19.82 -2.44
C LYS A 266 31.59 21.22 -1.99
N ALA A 267 31.22 22.26 -2.74
CA ALA A 267 31.54 23.64 -2.37
C ALA A 267 30.91 24.04 -1.03
N MET A 268 29.67 23.61 -0.77
CA MET A 268 28.99 23.84 0.50
C MET A 268 29.69 23.12 1.66
N GLU A 269 30.12 21.88 1.47
CA GLU A 269 30.89 21.13 2.47
C GLU A 269 32.22 21.84 2.81
N ILE A 270 32.94 22.31 1.78
CA ILE A 270 34.17 23.07 1.95
C ILE A 270 33.90 24.37 2.72
N TYR A 271 32.84 25.10 2.35
CA TYR A 271 32.43 26.32 3.05
C TYR A 271 32.16 26.07 4.53
N LEU A 272 31.39 25.03 4.87
CA LEU A 272 31.09 24.67 6.26
C LEU A 272 32.35 24.28 7.05
N ASN A 273 33.33 23.64 6.41
CA ASN A 273 34.60 23.30 7.06
C ASN A 273 35.48 24.53 7.28
N LEU A 274 35.56 25.43 6.29
CA LEU A 274 36.30 26.69 6.40
C LEU A 274 35.71 27.60 7.48
N ASP A 275 34.39 27.66 7.61
CA ASP A 275 33.71 28.45 8.65
C ASP A 275 34.10 27.98 10.06
N LYS A 276 34.08 26.66 10.29
CA LYS A 276 34.55 26.05 11.54
C LYS A 276 36.04 26.35 11.78
N GLU A 277 36.87 26.26 10.76
CA GLU A 277 38.31 26.54 10.88
C GLU A 277 38.57 28.01 11.22
N ILE A 278 37.85 28.94 10.59
CA ILE A 278 37.94 30.37 10.88
C ILE A 278 37.56 30.64 12.34
N LEU A 279 36.51 30.00 12.85
CA LEU A 279 36.08 30.15 14.25
C LEU A 279 37.17 29.65 15.21
N LEU A 280 37.72 28.45 14.98
CA LEU A 280 38.80 27.90 15.81
C LEU A 280 40.07 28.78 15.78
N ARG A 281 40.41 29.34 14.60
CA ARG A 281 41.57 30.25 14.48
C ARG A 281 41.34 31.56 15.22
N LYS A 282 40.12 32.10 15.23
CA LYS A 282 39.79 33.30 16.02
C LYS A 282 39.92 33.05 17.52
N GLU A 283 39.41 31.92 18.01
CA GLU A 283 39.54 31.53 19.43
C GLU A 283 41.01 31.34 19.83
N LEU A 284 41.82 30.73 18.95
CA LEU A 284 43.25 30.58 19.18
C LEU A 284 43.96 31.95 19.20
N LEU A 285 43.62 32.84 18.28
CA LEU A 285 44.19 34.18 18.21
C LEU A 285 43.91 34.97 19.51
N GLU A 286 42.68 34.91 20.02
CA GLU A 286 42.31 35.57 21.28
C GLU A 286 43.11 35.04 22.48
N LYS A 287 43.40 33.73 22.52
CA LYS A 287 44.25 33.14 23.57
C LYS A 287 45.68 33.64 23.49
N ILE A 288 46.26 33.68 22.29
CA ILE A 288 47.62 34.17 22.07
C ILE A 288 47.72 35.66 22.42
N GLU A 289 46.72 36.47 22.10
CA GLU A 289 46.67 37.89 22.48
C GLU A 289 46.68 38.07 24.01
N LYS A 290 45.93 37.25 24.76
CA LYS A 290 45.97 37.27 26.23
C LYS A 290 47.32 36.83 26.80
N GLU A 291 47.88 35.75 26.26
CA GLU A 291 49.20 35.24 26.67
C GLU A 291 50.32 36.25 26.38
N THR A 292 50.28 36.91 25.21
CA THR A 292 51.28 37.92 24.84
C THR A 292 51.23 39.14 25.75
N LEU A 293 50.04 39.61 26.15
CA LEU A 293 49.90 40.67 27.16
C LEU A 293 50.48 40.25 28.51
N GLN A 294 50.23 39.03 28.96
CA GLN A 294 50.76 38.50 30.21
C GLN A 294 52.30 38.41 30.17
N VAL A 295 52.86 37.87 29.09
CA VAL A 295 54.32 37.76 28.88
C VAL A 295 54.97 39.14 28.87
N GLU A 296 54.32 40.14 28.27
CA GLU A 296 54.82 41.51 28.23
C GLU A 296 54.84 42.15 29.64
N GLU A 297 53.80 41.92 30.44
CA GLU A 297 53.78 42.38 31.85
C GLU A 297 54.90 41.72 32.68
N ASP A 298 55.09 40.41 32.52
CA ASP A 298 56.13 39.67 33.24
C ASP A 298 57.53 40.07 32.79
N ARG A 299 57.71 40.35 31.49
CA ARG A 299 58.95 40.94 30.94
C ARG A 299 59.24 42.29 31.59
N ALA A 300 58.25 43.18 31.69
CA ALA A 300 58.42 44.50 32.31
C ALA A 300 58.80 44.40 33.80
N LYS A 301 58.17 43.49 34.56
CA LYS A 301 58.53 43.20 35.96
C LYS A 301 59.98 42.71 36.07
N ALA A 302 60.38 41.75 35.23
CA ALA A 302 61.74 41.22 35.21
C ALA A 302 62.77 42.30 34.84
N GLU A 303 62.46 43.16 33.86
CA GLU A 303 63.33 44.26 33.45
C GLU A 303 63.49 45.32 34.56
N ALA A 304 62.43 45.65 35.29
CA ALA A 304 62.50 46.56 36.44
C ALA A 304 63.41 46.00 37.55
N VAL A 305 63.29 44.70 37.86
CA VAL A 305 64.18 44.01 38.80
C VAL A 305 65.62 44.02 38.28
N ASN A 306 65.84 43.73 37.01
CA ASN A 306 67.17 43.73 36.39
C ASN A 306 67.82 45.13 36.46
N LYS A 307 67.08 46.20 36.14
CA LYS A 307 67.54 47.59 36.29
C LYS A 307 67.93 47.90 37.74
N ARG A 308 67.13 47.48 38.71
CA ARG A 308 67.46 47.66 40.15
C ARG A 308 68.75 46.92 40.53
N LEU A 309 68.89 45.66 40.13
CA LEU A 309 70.09 44.87 40.42
C LEU A 309 71.34 45.45 39.74
N ARG A 310 71.22 45.95 38.51
CA ARG A 310 72.33 46.64 37.82
C ARG A 310 72.75 47.92 38.52
N LYS A 311 71.80 48.73 39.02
CA LYS A 311 72.11 49.91 39.84
C LYS A 311 72.85 49.51 41.11
N GLN A 312 72.34 48.51 41.84
CA GLN A 312 72.99 48.00 43.04
C GLN A 312 74.40 47.47 42.76
N LEU A 313 74.63 46.76 41.65
CA LEU A 313 75.95 46.29 41.25
C LEU A 313 76.91 47.42 40.88
N ALA A 314 76.42 48.50 40.25
CA ALA A 314 77.24 49.65 39.90
C ALA A 314 77.58 50.52 41.13
N GLU A 315 76.64 50.67 42.07
CA GLU A 315 76.84 51.38 43.34
C GLU A 315 77.65 50.54 44.36
N PHE A 316 77.63 49.21 44.22
CA PHE A 316 78.37 48.30 45.09
C PHE A 316 79.87 48.46 44.90
N ARG A 317 80.48 49.22 45.79
CA ARG A 317 81.92 49.35 45.92
C ARG A 317 82.41 48.47 47.06
N ALA A 318 82.98 47.32 46.73
CA ALA A 318 83.67 46.51 47.71
C ALA A 318 84.86 47.30 48.30
N PRO A 319 84.97 47.43 49.63
CA PRO A 319 86.17 47.96 50.24
C PRO A 319 87.37 47.08 49.89
N GLN A 320 88.57 47.66 49.82
CA GLN A 320 89.79 46.85 49.79
C GLN A 320 89.81 45.92 51.01
N VAL A 321 90.30 44.70 50.84
CA VAL A 321 90.28 43.66 51.88
C VAL A 321 90.80 44.19 53.23
N MET A 322 91.93 44.92 53.21
CA MET A 322 92.52 45.48 54.42
C MET A 322 91.76 46.66 55.02
N THR A 323 91.00 47.42 54.23
CA THR A 323 90.08 48.44 54.76
C THR A 323 88.88 47.79 55.45
N TYR A 324 88.30 46.75 54.84
CA TYR A 324 87.20 46.00 55.45
C TYR A 324 87.62 45.38 56.79
N VAL A 325 88.80 44.76 56.88
CA VAL A 325 89.29 44.17 58.12
C VAL A 325 89.45 45.22 59.22
N ARG A 326 90.02 46.40 58.91
CA ARG A 326 90.18 47.48 59.88
C ARG A 326 88.84 48.02 60.37
N GLU A 327 87.93 48.32 59.46
CA GLU A 327 86.58 48.79 59.80
C GLU A 327 85.81 47.73 60.61
N LYS A 328 86.01 46.43 60.32
CA LYS A 328 85.35 45.35 61.07
C LYS A 328 85.85 45.25 62.51
N ILE A 329 87.16 45.42 62.72
CA ILE A 329 87.76 45.47 64.06
C ILE A 329 87.23 46.69 64.82
N LEU A 330 87.24 47.86 64.17
CA LEU A 330 86.78 49.10 64.76
C LEU A 330 85.29 49.03 65.12
N ASN A 331 84.47 48.43 64.27
CA ASN A 331 83.06 48.17 64.54
C ASN A 331 82.88 47.24 65.75
N ALA A 332 83.66 46.16 65.85
CA ALA A 332 83.63 45.28 67.02
C ALA A 332 84.02 45.99 68.33
N ASP A 333 84.98 46.93 68.27
CA ASP A 333 85.39 47.71 69.43
C ASP A 333 84.40 48.81 69.78
N LEU A 334 83.73 49.41 68.78
CA LEU A 334 82.59 50.30 69.00
C LEU A 334 81.41 49.55 69.63
N GLU A 335 81.08 48.35 69.15
CA GLU A 335 80.04 47.50 69.78
C GLU A 335 80.36 47.21 71.25
N LYS A 336 81.62 46.86 71.57
CA LYS A 336 82.05 46.69 72.98
C LYS A 336 81.94 47.99 73.76
N SER A 337 82.33 49.12 73.17
CA SER A 337 82.28 50.43 73.81
C SER A 337 80.85 50.86 74.09
N ILE A 338 79.93 50.65 73.14
CA ILE A 338 78.50 50.86 73.30
C ILE A 338 77.99 50.02 74.47
N ARG A 339 78.29 48.71 74.51
CA ARG A 339 77.91 47.84 75.63
C ARG A 339 78.48 48.31 76.98
N MET A 340 79.72 48.79 77.01
CA MET A 340 80.32 49.36 78.23
C MET A 340 79.65 50.66 78.66
N TRP A 341 79.29 51.52 77.72
CA TRP A 341 78.55 52.76 77.98
C TRP A 341 77.13 52.46 78.45
N GLU A 342 76.42 51.55 77.80
CA GLU A 342 75.13 51.02 78.26
C GLU A 342 75.24 50.54 79.72
N ARG A 343 76.31 49.78 80.04
CA ARG A 343 76.60 49.34 81.42
C ARG A 343 76.85 50.50 82.39
N LYS A 344 77.61 51.51 81.98
CA LYS A 344 77.89 52.71 82.82
C LYS A 344 76.64 53.54 83.05
N VAL A 345 75.81 53.72 82.02
CA VAL A 345 74.51 54.39 82.12
C VAL A 345 73.62 53.62 83.10
N GLU A 346 73.56 52.29 82.99
CA GLU A 346 72.83 51.43 83.92
C GLU A 346 73.30 51.61 85.39
N ILE A 347 74.61 51.70 85.64
CA ILE A 347 75.17 51.97 86.98
C ILE A 347 74.83 53.38 87.46
N ALA A 348 74.91 54.39 86.60
CA ALA A 348 74.60 55.78 86.93
C ALA A 348 73.09 55.96 87.21
N GLU A 349 72.22 55.29 86.45
CA GLU A 349 70.78 55.24 86.71
C GLU A 349 70.49 54.57 88.05
N MET A 350 71.19 53.47 88.36
CA MET A 350 71.12 52.80 89.66
C MET A 350 71.57 53.71 90.83
N SER A 351 72.67 54.45 90.68
CA SER A 351 73.16 55.37 91.72
C SER A 351 72.25 56.59 91.89
N LEU A 352 71.76 57.19 90.80
CA LEU A 352 70.76 58.26 90.82
C LEU A 352 69.48 57.80 91.52
N LYS A 353 69.02 56.57 91.24
CA LYS A 353 67.89 55.95 91.94
C LYS A 353 68.18 55.77 93.44
N GLY A 354 69.41 55.43 93.80
CA GLY A 354 69.89 55.38 95.19
C GLY A 354 69.88 56.73 95.90
N HIS A 355 70.45 57.77 95.28
CA HIS A 355 70.44 59.13 95.80
C HIS A 355 69.02 59.69 95.94
N ARG A 356 68.15 59.46 94.95
CA ARG A 356 66.72 59.83 95.04
C ARG A 356 66.03 59.16 96.24
N LYS A 357 66.32 57.89 96.53
CA LYS A 357 65.81 57.21 97.74
C LYS A 357 66.36 57.84 99.03
N ALA A 358 67.66 58.15 99.09
CA ALA A 358 68.27 58.77 100.26
C ALA A 358 67.75 60.19 100.50
N TRP A 359 67.61 60.99 99.44
CA TRP A 359 67.01 62.32 99.47
C TRP A 359 65.55 62.27 99.92
N ASN A 360 64.74 61.34 99.39
CA ASN A 360 63.37 61.17 99.83
C ASN A 360 63.30 60.76 101.32
N ARG A 361 64.23 59.93 101.81
CA ARG A 361 64.32 59.64 103.26
C ARG A 361 64.62 60.87 104.08
N MET A 362 65.65 61.66 103.72
CA MET A 362 65.98 62.90 104.42
C MET A 362 64.83 63.92 104.39
N LYS A 363 64.12 64.01 103.26
CA LYS A 363 62.95 64.86 103.12
C LYS A 363 61.85 64.42 104.10
N ILE A 364 61.57 63.12 104.20
CA ILE A 364 60.61 62.56 105.16
C ILE A 364 61.07 62.81 106.61
N THR A 365 62.35 62.61 106.96
CA THR A 365 62.84 62.90 108.32
C THR A 365 62.81 64.39 108.65
N ASN A 366 63.07 65.27 107.68
CA ASN A 366 62.99 66.70 107.90
C ASN A 366 61.53 67.18 108.02
N GLU A 367 60.62 66.61 107.22
CA GLU A 367 59.17 66.81 107.37
C GLU A 367 58.67 66.29 108.74
N GLN A 368 59.22 65.18 109.24
CA GLN A 368 58.96 64.67 110.59
C GLN A 368 59.52 65.58 111.68
N LEU A 369 60.76 66.05 111.56
CA LEU A 369 61.35 66.99 112.52
C LEU A 369 60.62 68.33 112.55
N GLN A 370 60.15 68.82 111.40
CA GLN A 370 59.28 70.01 111.34
C GLN A 370 57.91 69.74 111.96
N ALA A 371 57.34 68.54 111.79
CA ALA A 371 56.11 68.15 112.46
C ALA A 371 56.28 68.06 113.99
N ASP A 372 57.40 67.54 114.48
CA ASP A 372 57.73 67.48 115.91
C ASP A 372 57.94 68.89 116.50
N TYR A 373 58.58 69.80 115.75
CA TYR A 373 58.75 71.20 116.18
C TYR A 373 57.42 71.97 116.22
N LEU A 374 56.45 71.58 115.37
CA LEU A 374 55.11 72.17 115.38
C LEU A 374 54.20 71.55 116.45
N ALA A 375 54.42 70.29 116.85
CA ALA A 375 53.67 69.62 117.90
C ALA A 375 54.17 69.92 119.33
N GLY A 376 55.37 70.48 119.48
CA GLY A 376 55.91 70.97 120.76
C GLY A 376 55.48 72.40 121.15
N LYS A 377 54.65 73.05 120.32
CA LYS A 377 53.83 74.22 120.71
C LYS A 377 52.58 73.74 121.44
#